data_AF-A0A813JAR9-F1
#
_entry.id   AF-A0A813JAR9-F1
#
_cell.length_a   1.000
_cell.length_b   1.000
_cell.length_c   1.000
_cell.angle_alpha   90.00
_cell.angle_beta   90.00
_cell.angle_gamma   90.00
#
_symmetry.space_group_name_H-M   'P 1'
#
loop_
_entity.id
_entity.type
_entity.pdbx_description
1 polymer ?
#
loop_
_entity_poly.entity_id
_entity_poly.type
_entity_poly.pdbx_seq_one_letter_code
_entity_poly.pdbx_strand_id
1 'polypeptide(L)'
;MVISDTKCDRAAAALSVKVGSIFDPKEIPGLAHFCEHMLFLGTEKYPNEGDYNEYLAKNGGSSNAYTAETVTNYFFGVKPEAGNVASISSKALDAVCSCEHVSLSMLLRNSANPEHPLHHFMTGNSETLRDRPEKLGIDVRAALLDFHQRYYSANLMRLVIVGREEPEELLAMAMERFAPVVDSGATVPEDAEIGGGVQAFPLEKLARTVYVVPVNDVRSASFQFLLPGQRKLWRSKPTTYLAHLLGHEGRQFVARFSQLQT
;
A
#
# COMPACT_ATOMS: atom_id res chain seq x y z
N MET A 1 16.01 8.27 -4.53
CA MET A 1 16.69 7.73 -5.72
C MET A 1 16.30 8.61 -6.89
N VAL A 2 17.27 9.04 -7.69
CA VAL A 2 17.02 9.78 -8.93
C VAL A 2 17.48 8.92 -10.11
N ILE A 3 16.74 8.95 -11.20
CA ILE A 3 17.03 8.20 -12.43
C ILE A 3 16.92 9.18 -13.60
N SER A 4 18.05 9.48 -14.23
CA SER A 4 18.07 10.18 -15.51
C SER A 4 17.89 9.17 -16.63
N ASP A 5 16.84 9.35 -17.43
CA ASP A 5 16.61 8.65 -18.68
C ASP A 5 16.20 9.68 -19.74
N THR A 6 17.19 10.17 -20.48
CA THR A 6 17.02 11.17 -21.55
C THR A 6 16.08 10.71 -22.68
N LYS A 7 15.71 9.42 -22.73
CA LYS A 7 14.81 8.83 -23.72
C LYS A 7 13.42 8.52 -23.18
N CYS A 8 13.13 8.79 -21.90
CA CYS A 8 11.82 8.45 -21.35
C CYS A 8 10.70 9.26 -22.03
N ASP A 9 9.59 8.62 -22.39
CA ASP A 9 8.39 9.28 -22.91
C ASP A 9 7.49 9.83 -21.79
N ARG A 10 7.80 9.46 -20.54
CA ARG A 10 7.14 9.93 -19.32
C ARG A 10 8.16 10.12 -18.21
N ALA A 11 8.11 11.30 -17.60
CA ALA A 11 8.70 11.52 -16.29
C ALA A 11 7.75 11.00 -15.20
N ALA A 12 8.27 10.61 -14.05
CA ALA A 12 7.49 10.03 -12.96
C ALA A 12 8.13 10.25 -11.60
N ALA A 13 7.32 10.23 -10.54
CA ALA A 13 7.84 10.09 -9.18
C ALA A 13 6.95 9.15 -8.36
N ALA A 14 7.56 8.53 -7.35
CA ALA A 14 6.88 7.69 -6.37
C ALA A 14 7.42 7.97 -4.96
N LEU A 15 6.52 8.10 -3.99
CA LEU A 15 6.81 8.28 -2.57
C LEU A 15 6.14 7.13 -1.79
N SER A 16 6.94 6.27 -1.19
CA SER A 16 6.45 5.24 -0.26
C SER A 16 6.65 5.70 1.18
N VAL A 17 5.63 5.58 2.03
CA VAL A 17 5.72 5.76 3.49
C VAL A 17 5.67 4.38 4.14
N LYS A 18 6.57 4.07 5.09
CA LYS A 18 6.59 2.79 5.83
C LYS A 18 5.49 2.71 6.91
N VAL A 19 4.25 3.01 6.54
CA VAL A 19 3.02 2.86 7.33
C VAL A 19 1.92 2.37 6.40
N GLY A 20 0.94 1.62 6.89
CA GLY A 20 -0.23 1.15 6.15
C GLY A 20 -1.32 0.69 7.11
N SER A 21 -2.33 -0.02 6.59
CA SER A 21 -3.54 -0.43 7.34
C SER A 21 -3.32 -1.27 8.60
N ILE A 22 -2.13 -1.88 8.79
CA ILE A 22 -1.83 -2.63 10.01
C ILE A 22 -1.59 -1.73 11.24
N PHE A 23 -1.48 -0.41 11.02
CA PHE A 23 -1.33 0.62 12.05
C PHE A 23 -2.61 1.44 12.27
N ASP A 24 -3.74 1.03 11.66
CA ASP A 24 -5.04 1.64 11.91
C ASP A 24 -5.44 1.52 13.40
N PRO A 25 -6.04 2.58 14.00
CA PRO A 25 -6.69 2.46 15.31
C PRO A 25 -7.76 1.37 15.30
N LYS A 26 -7.89 0.59 16.39
CA LYS A 26 -8.89 -0.48 16.52
C LYS A 26 -10.33 0.03 16.38
N GLU A 27 -10.52 1.29 16.73
CA GLU A 27 -11.79 2.02 16.71
C GLU A 27 -12.17 2.53 15.31
N ILE A 28 -11.17 2.75 14.43
CA ILE A 28 -11.33 3.31 13.08
C ILE A 28 -10.57 2.47 12.01
N PRO A 29 -10.99 1.21 11.74
CA PRO A 29 -10.40 0.41 10.65
C PRO A 29 -10.56 1.09 9.27
N GLY A 30 -9.48 1.10 8.50
CA GLY A 30 -9.37 1.79 7.22
C GLY A 30 -8.78 3.21 7.30
N LEU A 31 -8.34 3.69 8.47
CA LEU A 31 -7.86 5.07 8.63
C LEU A 31 -6.62 5.38 7.77
N ALA A 32 -5.68 4.45 7.60
CA ALA A 32 -4.50 4.66 6.74
C ALA A 32 -4.89 4.81 5.26
N HIS A 33 -5.82 3.99 4.79
CA HIS A 33 -6.38 4.05 3.44
C HIS A 33 -7.24 5.30 3.24
N PHE A 34 -7.99 5.72 4.26
CA PHE A 34 -8.70 6.99 4.24
C PHE A 34 -7.73 8.18 4.28
N CYS A 35 -6.62 8.10 5.02
CA CYS A 35 -5.58 9.13 5.05
C CYS A 35 -4.89 9.29 3.70
N GLU A 36 -4.61 8.19 3.00
CA GLU A 36 -4.20 8.22 1.59
C GLU A 36 -5.19 9.05 0.79
N HIS A 37 -6.47 8.65 0.83
CA HIS A 37 -7.58 9.28 0.11
C HIS A 37 -8.00 10.69 0.58
N MET A 38 -7.48 11.20 1.70
CA MET A 38 -7.82 12.53 2.27
C MET A 38 -6.71 13.55 2.15
N LEU A 39 -5.44 13.11 2.23
CA LEU A 39 -4.35 13.86 1.59
C LEU A 39 -4.75 14.15 0.14
N PHE A 40 -5.41 13.15 -0.44
CA PHE A 40 -6.11 13.12 -1.71
C PHE A 40 -7.34 14.06 -1.82
N LEU A 41 -7.30 15.29 -1.25
CA LEU A 41 -8.31 16.36 -1.41
C LEU A 41 -7.76 17.81 -1.19
N GLY A 42 -6.47 18.05 -1.49
CA GLY A 42 -5.86 19.40 -1.45
C GLY A 42 -4.94 19.67 -0.25
N THR A 43 -4.21 20.78 -0.32
CA THR A 43 -3.15 21.17 0.63
C THR A 43 -3.21 22.67 0.92
N GLU A 44 -2.50 23.15 1.96
CA GLU A 44 -2.40 24.58 2.27
C GLU A 44 -1.93 25.43 1.07
N LYS A 45 -1.05 24.87 0.22
CA LYS A 45 -0.52 25.55 -0.97
C LYS A 45 -1.42 25.43 -2.21
N TYR A 46 -2.23 24.37 -2.28
CA TYR A 46 -3.14 24.06 -3.38
C TYR A 46 -4.48 23.58 -2.77
N PRO A 47 -5.33 24.51 -2.32
CA PRO A 47 -6.48 24.20 -1.45
C PRO A 47 -7.73 23.72 -2.21
N ASN A 48 -7.76 23.78 -3.55
CA ASN A 48 -8.93 23.35 -4.30
C ASN A 48 -8.85 21.85 -4.62
N GLU A 49 -9.91 21.11 -4.34
CA GLU A 49 -10.07 19.71 -4.75
C GLU A 49 -9.91 19.56 -6.28
N GLY A 50 -9.18 18.54 -6.75
CA GLY A 50 -8.98 18.29 -8.18
C GLY A 50 -7.91 19.13 -8.89
N ASP A 51 -7.33 20.18 -8.28
CA ASP A 51 -6.25 21.00 -8.86
C ASP A 51 -5.02 20.17 -9.28
N TYR A 52 -4.85 19.00 -8.67
CA TYR A 52 -3.80 18.04 -8.99
C TYR A 52 -4.15 17.18 -10.20
N ASN A 53 -5.27 16.47 -10.14
CA ASN A 53 -5.73 15.64 -11.25
C ASN A 53 -5.94 16.44 -12.54
N GLU A 54 -6.48 17.65 -12.44
CA GLU A 54 -6.66 18.52 -13.61
C GLU A 54 -5.30 18.96 -14.20
N TYR A 55 -4.33 19.29 -13.34
CA TYR A 55 -2.97 19.58 -13.79
C TYR A 55 -2.32 18.38 -14.50
N LEU A 56 -2.43 17.17 -13.93
CA LEU A 56 -1.90 15.96 -14.56
C LEU A 56 -2.57 15.69 -15.91
N ALA A 57 -3.90 15.73 -15.98
CA ALA A 57 -4.66 15.50 -17.20
C ALA A 57 -4.27 16.49 -18.31
N LYS A 58 -4.18 17.79 -17.99
CA LYS A 58 -3.71 18.85 -18.91
C LYS A 58 -2.29 18.59 -19.45
N ASN A 59 -1.45 17.93 -18.66
CA ASN A 59 -0.05 17.63 -19.00
C ASN A 59 0.17 16.18 -19.51
N GLY A 60 -0.90 15.46 -19.86
CA GLY A 60 -0.81 14.09 -20.40
C GLY A 60 -0.31 13.05 -19.38
N GLY A 61 -0.51 13.34 -18.10
CA GLY A 61 -0.15 12.50 -16.96
C GLY A 61 -1.34 11.88 -16.24
N SER A 62 -1.03 11.07 -15.23
CA SER A 62 -2.00 10.43 -14.34
C SER A 62 -1.33 10.02 -13.01
N SER A 63 -2.11 10.00 -11.95
CA SER A 63 -1.74 9.62 -10.58
C SER A 63 -2.43 8.32 -10.16
N ASN A 64 -1.89 7.68 -9.12
CA ASN A 64 -2.63 6.75 -8.27
C ASN A 64 -1.90 6.58 -6.93
N ALA A 65 -2.53 5.90 -5.97
CA ALA A 65 -1.87 5.41 -4.78
C ALA A 65 -2.39 4.01 -4.40
N TYR A 66 -1.80 3.41 -3.36
CA TYR A 66 -2.40 2.27 -2.66
C TYR A 66 -1.89 2.19 -1.22
N THR A 67 -2.73 1.69 -0.33
CA THR A 67 -2.40 1.34 1.05
C THR A 67 -2.39 -0.17 1.20
N ALA A 68 -1.20 -0.72 1.39
CA ALA A 68 -0.98 -2.10 1.79
C ALA A 68 -1.01 -2.23 3.33
N GLU A 69 -0.52 -3.34 3.85
CA GLU A 69 -0.51 -3.59 5.29
C GLU A 69 0.51 -2.70 6.02
N THR A 70 1.72 -2.54 5.45
CA THR A 70 2.86 -1.84 6.10
C THR A 70 3.43 -0.68 5.29
N VAL A 71 2.84 -0.38 4.13
CA VAL A 71 3.26 0.69 3.22
C VAL A 71 2.04 1.33 2.56
N THR A 72 2.03 2.66 2.47
CA THR A 72 1.18 3.47 1.60
C THR A 72 2.10 4.12 0.57
N ASN A 73 1.73 4.00 -0.70
CA ASN A 73 2.60 4.38 -1.82
C ASN A 73 1.87 5.27 -2.82
N TYR A 74 2.40 6.48 -2.99
CA TYR A 74 1.92 7.54 -3.87
C TYR A 74 2.75 7.55 -5.14
N PHE A 75 2.13 7.70 -6.33
CA PHE A 75 2.88 7.79 -7.57
C PHE A 75 2.12 8.51 -8.69
N PHE A 76 2.88 9.11 -9.61
CA PHE A 76 2.34 9.69 -10.84
C PHE A 76 3.33 9.59 -11.98
N GLY A 77 2.81 9.69 -13.19
CA GLY A 77 3.58 9.94 -14.41
C GLY A 77 3.04 11.14 -15.17
N VAL A 78 3.88 11.82 -15.93
CA VAL A 78 3.56 13.00 -16.75
C VAL A 78 4.43 13.01 -18.01
N LYS A 79 4.10 13.84 -19.01
CA LYS A 79 5.05 14.17 -20.08
C LYS A 79 6.30 14.88 -19.54
N PRO A 80 7.53 14.55 -19.98
CA PRO A 80 8.75 15.22 -19.51
C PRO A 80 8.76 16.74 -19.76
N GLU A 81 8.05 17.22 -20.79
CA GLU A 81 7.98 18.63 -21.16
C GLU A 81 7.03 19.46 -20.28
N ALA A 82 6.30 18.83 -19.35
CA ALA A 82 5.33 19.49 -18.46
C ALA A 82 5.93 20.37 -17.36
N GLY A 83 7.27 20.48 -17.33
CA GLY A 83 8.04 21.15 -16.29
C GLY A 83 8.44 20.21 -15.15
N ASN A 84 9.50 20.61 -14.41
CA ASN A 84 10.19 19.85 -13.37
C ASN A 84 9.32 18.78 -12.68
N VAL A 85 9.70 17.52 -12.82
CA VAL A 85 8.97 16.34 -12.31
C VAL A 85 8.57 16.50 -10.83
N ALA A 86 9.43 17.11 -10.02
CA ALA A 86 9.19 17.31 -8.59
C ALA A 86 8.18 18.42 -8.26
N SER A 87 7.86 19.34 -9.17
CA SER A 87 6.80 20.36 -8.97
C SER A 87 5.43 19.71 -8.74
N ILE A 88 5.20 18.60 -9.45
CA ILE A 88 3.98 17.81 -9.51
C ILE A 88 3.78 17.02 -8.21
N SER A 89 4.87 16.55 -7.60
CA SER A 89 4.79 15.77 -6.36
C SER A 89 4.24 16.55 -5.16
N SER A 90 4.30 17.88 -5.18
CA SER A 90 3.77 18.72 -4.08
C SER A 90 2.25 18.84 -4.08
N LYS A 91 1.60 18.35 -5.13
CA LYS A 91 0.14 18.35 -5.29
C LYS A 91 -0.49 16.98 -5.07
N ALA A 92 0.30 15.94 -4.79
CA ALA A 92 0.15 14.65 -5.48
C ALA A 92 -0.96 13.69 -5.00
N LEU A 93 -2.16 14.21 -4.84
CA LEU A 93 -3.18 13.60 -4.02
C LEU A 93 -4.63 13.96 -4.53
N ASP A 94 -5.46 12.98 -4.95
CA ASP A 94 -6.97 13.05 -5.17
C ASP A 94 -7.73 11.65 -5.15
N ALA A 95 -8.86 11.50 -4.41
CA ALA A 95 -9.96 10.47 -4.44
C ALA A 95 -10.04 9.20 -3.51
N VAL A 96 -11.22 8.95 -2.89
CA VAL A 96 -11.62 7.73 -2.10
C VAL A 96 -12.25 6.62 -2.96
N CYS A 97 -11.93 5.34 -2.71
CA CYS A 97 -12.55 4.19 -3.40
C CYS A 97 -13.92 3.75 -2.84
N SER A 98 -14.87 3.47 -3.74
CA SER A 98 -15.98 2.52 -3.51
C SER A 98 -15.53 1.08 -3.84
N CYS A 99 -14.85 0.41 -2.90
CA CYS A 99 -14.21 -0.89 -3.09
C CYS A 99 -14.96 -2.05 -2.39
N GLU A 100 -16.24 -2.28 -2.75
CA GLU A 100 -17.07 -3.36 -2.16
C GLU A 100 -16.88 -4.71 -2.85
N HIS A 101 -15.71 -5.35 -2.66
CA HIS A 101 -15.50 -6.74 -3.05
C HIS A 101 -14.87 -7.58 -1.93
N VAL A 102 -15.62 -8.58 -1.46
CA VAL A 102 -15.15 -9.61 -0.52
C VAL A 102 -14.17 -10.53 -1.25
N SER A 103 -12.90 -10.15 -1.25
CA SER A 103 -11.80 -10.96 -1.77
C SER A 103 -11.43 -12.09 -0.81
N LEU A 104 -10.79 -13.15 -1.33
CA LEU A 104 -10.18 -14.22 -0.54
C LEU A 104 -9.22 -13.70 0.54
N SER A 105 -8.64 -12.51 0.36
CA SER A 105 -7.82 -11.82 1.37
C SER A 105 -8.61 -11.48 2.63
N MET A 106 -9.87 -11.06 2.53
CA MET A 106 -10.72 -10.75 3.68
C MET A 106 -11.07 -12.01 4.47
N LEU A 107 -11.30 -13.14 3.80
CA LEU A 107 -11.54 -14.43 4.47
C LEU A 107 -10.31 -14.89 5.27
N LEU A 108 -9.11 -14.77 4.69
CA LEU A 108 -7.87 -15.09 5.39
C LEU A 108 -7.66 -14.18 6.61
N ARG A 109 -7.89 -12.86 6.48
CA ARG A 109 -7.83 -11.91 7.59
C ARG A 109 -8.85 -12.22 8.69
N ASN A 110 -10.10 -12.49 8.34
CA ASN A 110 -11.13 -12.85 9.33
C ASN A 110 -10.80 -14.17 10.07
N SER A 111 -10.03 -15.07 9.44
CA SER A 111 -9.53 -16.30 10.08
C SER A 111 -8.33 -16.09 11.01
N ALA A 112 -7.66 -14.93 10.92
CA ALA A 112 -6.57 -14.56 11.81
C ALA A 112 -7.08 -14.27 13.23
N ASN A 113 -6.17 -14.29 14.19
CA ASN A 113 -6.44 -13.98 15.58
C ASN A 113 -7.00 -12.55 15.73
N PRO A 114 -8.19 -12.34 16.34
CA PRO A 114 -8.81 -11.02 16.47
C PRO A 114 -7.97 -9.95 17.18
N GLU A 115 -7.06 -10.34 18.07
CA GLU A 115 -6.13 -9.42 18.73
C GLU A 115 -4.91 -9.04 17.87
N HIS A 116 -4.69 -9.74 16.75
CA HIS A 116 -3.62 -9.42 15.82
C HIS A 116 -4.11 -8.41 14.76
N PRO A 117 -3.38 -7.31 14.49
CA PRO A 117 -3.80 -6.27 13.53
C PRO A 117 -4.10 -6.76 12.09
N LEU A 118 -3.59 -7.93 11.69
CA LEU A 118 -3.97 -8.61 10.43
C LEU A 118 -5.47 -8.95 10.36
N HIS A 119 -6.17 -9.06 11.48
CA HIS A 119 -7.62 -9.33 11.49
C HIS A 119 -8.45 -8.12 11.05
N HIS A 120 -7.92 -6.89 11.19
CA HIS A 120 -8.69 -5.66 10.96
C HIS A 120 -9.15 -5.51 9.50
N PHE A 121 -10.24 -4.77 9.30
CA PHE A 121 -10.75 -4.43 7.99
C PHE A 121 -9.96 -3.26 7.38
N MET A 122 -8.99 -3.60 6.52
CA MET A 122 -8.01 -2.65 5.97
C MET A 122 -8.58 -1.55 5.05
N THR A 123 -9.74 -1.77 4.43
CA THR A 123 -10.29 -0.88 3.40
C THR A 123 -11.06 0.28 4.00
N GLY A 124 -11.75 0.03 5.12
CA GLY A 124 -12.75 0.95 5.67
C GLY A 124 -14.02 1.03 4.83
N ASN A 125 -15.09 1.55 5.42
CA ASN A 125 -16.37 1.85 4.78
C ASN A 125 -17.11 2.95 5.57
N SER A 126 -18.36 3.28 5.23
CA SER A 126 -19.15 4.26 5.99
C SER A 126 -19.34 3.86 7.45
N GLU A 127 -19.49 2.57 7.74
CA GLU A 127 -19.65 2.08 9.11
C GLU A 127 -18.39 2.37 9.94
N THR A 128 -17.19 2.03 9.45
CA THR A 128 -15.94 2.21 10.21
C THR A 128 -15.39 3.63 10.21
N LEU A 129 -15.67 4.41 9.17
CA LEU A 129 -15.12 5.77 8.98
C LEU A 129 -16.13 6.90 9.30
N ARG A 130 -17.40 6.57 9.59
CA ARG A 130 -18.45 7.55 9.93
C ARG A 130 -19.37 7.04 11.05
N ASP A 131 -20.19 6.03 10.76
CA ASP A 131 -21.35 5.68 11.60
C ASP A 131 -20.94 5.15 13.00
N ARG A 132 -19.81 4.44 13.09
CA ARG A 132 -19.23 3.97 14.37
C ARG A 132 -18.45 5.08 15.09
N PRO A 133 -17.53 5.83 14.45
CA PRO A 133 -16.91 7.00 15.07
C PRO A 133 -17.92 8.01 15.65
N GLU A 134 -18.98 8.36 14.91
CA GLU A 134 -20.04 9.27 15.38
C GLU A 134 -20.70 8.77 16.67
N LYS A 135 -21.08 7.48 16.73
CA LYS A 135 -21.67 6.85 17.93
C LYS A 135 -20.71 6.79 19.12
N LEU A 136 -19.40 6.76 18.87
CA LEU A 136 -18.35 6.74 19.89
C LEU A 136 -17.87 8.16 20.28
N GLY A 137 -18.36 9.22 19.62
CA GLY A 137 -17.90 10.59 19.85
C GLY A 137 -16.47 10.85 19.35
N ILE A 138 -16.00 10.08 18.36
CA ILE A 138 -14.65 10.15 17.82
C ILE A 138 -14.62 11.13 16.64
N ASP A 139 -13.79 12.18 16.74
CA ASP A 139 -13.48 13.06 15.61
C ASP A 139 -12.50 12.37 14.64
N VAL A 140 -13.03 11.88 13.52
CA VAL A 140 -12.26 11.21 12.46
C VAL A 140 -11.27 12.15 11.79
N ARG A 141 -11.57 13.46 11.70
CA ARG A 141 -10.63 14.45 11.14
C ARG A 141 -9.46 14.68 12.10
N ALA A 142 -9.70 14.74 13.41
CA ALA A 142 -8.63 14.78 14.39
C ALA A 142 -7.77 13.50 14.34
N ALA A 143 -8.40 12.32 14.20
CA ALA A 143 -7.69 11.06 14.06
C ALA A 143 -6.83 10.98 12.77
N LEU A 144 -7.31 11.50 11.64
CA LEU A 144 -6.52 11.64 10.41
C LEU A 144 -5.29 12.54 10.60
N LEU A 145 -5.45 13.67 11.28
CA LEU A 145 -4.35 14.60 11.55
C LEU A 145 -3.31 14.00 12.50
N ASP A 146 -3.74 13.30 13.56
CA ASP A 146 -2.85 12.55 14.46
C ASP A 146 -2.10 11.44 13.70
N PHE A 147 -2.80 10.64 12.89
CA PHE A 147 -2.19 9.57 12.09
C PHE A 147 -1.13 10.12 11.12
N HIS A 148 -1.45 11.22 10.43
CA HIS A 148 -0.50 11.89 9.55
C HIS A 148 0.71 12.42 10.33
N GLN A 149 0.48 13.21 11.38
CA GLN A 149 1.55 13.79 12.21
C GLN A 149 2.46 12.72 12.84
N ARG A 150 1.90 11.56 13.19
CA ARG A 150 2.60 10.45 13.83
C ARG A 150 3.46 9.63 12.86
N TYR A 151 3.01 9.42 11.63
CA TYR A 151 3.64 8.44 10.71
C TYR A 151 4.20 9.05 9.42
N TYR A 152 3.77 10.23 8.97
CA TYR A 152 4.28 10.89 7.76
C TYR A 152 5.54 11.69 8.07
N SER A 153 6.56 10.97 8.54
CA SER A 153 7.88 11.48 8.89
C SER A 153 8.93 11.12 7.83
N ALA A 154 9.85 12.02 7.52
CA ALA A 154 10.85 11.85 6.48
C ALA A 154 11.71 10.57 6.63
N ASN A 155 12.04 10.15 7.86
CA ASN A 155 12.80 8.92 8.12
C ASN A 155 12.07 7.63 7.68
N LEU A 156 10.73 7.65 7.62
CA LEU A 156 9.89 6.55 7.15
C LEU A 156 9.58 6.62 5.65
N MET A 157 10.00 7.68 4.97
CA MET A 157 9.71 7.91 3.54
C MET A 157 10.83 7.41 2.61
N ARG A 158 10.44 6.99 1.40
CA ARG A 158 11.35 6.64 0.30
C ARG A 158 10.83 7.24 -1.00
N LEU A 159 11.66 8.11 -1.59
CA LEU A 159 11.37 8.81 -2.82
C LEU A 159 12.14 8.22 -4.00
N VAL A 160 11.46 8.05 -5.13
CA VAL A 160 12.04 7.80 -6.46
C VAL A 160 11.55 8.88 -7.42
N ILE A 161 12.46 9.46 -8.21
CA ILE A 161 12.13 10.38 -9.32
C ILE A 161 12.82 9.87 -10.58
N VAL A 162 12.10 9.90 -11.70
CA VAL A 162 12.56 9.57 -13.05
C VAL A 162 12.25 10.74 -13.97
N GLY A 163 13.23 11.21 -14.73
CA GLY A 163 13.09 12.33 -15.66
C GLY A 163 14.12 12.29 -16.79
N ARG A 164 14.07 13.25 -17.70
CA ARG A 164 15.09 13.42 -18.76
C ARG A 164 16.25 14.29 -18.31
N GLU A 165 16.06 15.03 -17.23
CA GLU A 165 17.02 15.94 -16.61
C GLU A 165 18.24 15.18 -16.06
N GLU A 166 19.37 15.86 -15.90
CA GLU A 166 20.59 15.23 -15.40
C GLU A 166 20.44 14.82 -13.92
N PRO A 167 21.18 13.81 -13.41
CA PRO A 167 21.03 13.33 -12.04
C PRO A 167 21.15 14.41 -10.97
N GLU A 168 22.04 15.39 -11.17
CA GLU A 168 22.25 16.56 -10.31
C GLU A 168 21.04 17.51 -10.30
N GLU A 169 20.38 17.69 -11.46
CA GLU A 169 19.17 18.52 -11.58
C GLU A 169 18.00 17.82 -10.88
N LEU A 170 17.80 16.53 -11.12
CA LEU A 170 16.78 15.71 -10.44
C LEU A 170 17.00 15.69 -8.91
N LEU A 171 18.26 15.67 -8.47
CA LEU A 171 18.60 15.74 -7.05
C LEU A 171 18.29 17.12 -6.45
N ALA A 172 18.64 18.21 -7.15
CA ALA A 172 18.31 19.57 -6.72
C ALA A 172 16.79 19.76 -6.61
N MET A 173 16.02 19.29 -7.61
CA MET A 173 14.56 19.28 -7.59
C MET A 173 13.99 18.47 -6.41
N ALA A 174 14.59 17.32 -6.09
CA ALA A 174 14.20 16.53 -4.93
C ALA A 174 14.45 17.27 -3.62
N MET A 175 15.61 17.91 -3.47
CA MET A 175 15.95 18.70 -2.28
C MET A 175 15.01 19.91 -2.11
N GLU A 176 14.74 20.66 -3.19
CA GLU A 176 13.86 21.83 -3.19
C GLU A 176 12.41 21.53 -2.75
N ARG A 177 11.97 20.28 -2.90
CA ARG A 177 10.57 19.86 -2.62
C ARG A 177 10.42 19.01 -1.36
N PHE A 178 11.41 18.16 -1.05
CA PHE A 178 11.29 17.17 0.01
C PHE A 178 12.21 17.42 1.22
N ALA A 179 13.22 18.29 1.12
CA ALA A 179 13.99 18.68 2.31
C ALA A 179 13.15 19.38 3.41
N PRO A 180 12.04 20.09 3.10
CA PRO A 180 11.13 20.62 4.13
C PRO A 180 10.26 19.58 4.84
N VAL A 181 10.23 18.31 4.39
CA VAL A 181 9.45 17.27 5.06
C VAL A 181 10.07 16.99 6.43
N VAL A 182 9.27 17.12 7.48
CA VAL A 182 9.74 16.97 8.86
C VAL A 182 10.17 15.53 9.13
N ASP A 183 11.37 15.36 9.68
CA ASP A 183 11.75 14.14 10.38
C ASP A 183 11.35 14.28 11.85
N SER A 184 10.27 13.62 12.27
CA SER A 184 9.84 13.58 13.66
C SER A 184 10.50 12.45 14.46
N GLY A 185 11.41 11.67 13.83
CA GLY A 185 11.98 10.47 14.43
C GLY A 185 10.97 9.34 14.59
N ALA A 186 9.86 9.37 13.84
CA ALA A 186 8.78 8.40 13.95
C ALA A 186 9.27 6.95 13.82
N THR A 187 8.75 6.06 14.67
CA THR A 187 9.09 4.63 14.67
C THR A 187 7.87 3.79 14.32
N VAL A 188 8.10 2.75 13.51
CA VAL A 188 7.15 1.66 13.30
C VAL A 188 7.83 0.35 13.69
N PRO A 189 7.10 -0.60 14.31
CA PRO A 189 7.56 -1.95 14.55
C PRO A 189 8.17 -2.60 13.29
N GLU A 190 9.20 -3.42 13.47
CA GLU A 190 9.66 -4.31 12.41
C GLU A 190 8.65 -5.43 12.15
N ASP A 191 8.69 -6.07 10.97
CA ASP A 191 7.73 -7.12 10.55
C ASP A 191 7.51 -8.23 11.59
N ALA A 192 8.55 -8.57 12.36
CA ALA A 192 8.50 -9.63 13.38
C ALA A 192 7.92 -9.17 14.73
N GLU A 193 7.75 -7.85 14.91
CA GLU A 193 7.23 -7.20 16.12
C GLU A 193 5.76 -6.78 15.94
N ILE A 194 5.27 -6.78 14.70
CA ILE A 194 3.85 -6.61 14.37
C ILE A 194 3.02 -7.62 15.18
N GLY A 195 1.94 -7.12 15.81
CA GLY A 195 1.12 -7.92 16.72
C GLY A 195 1.63 -8.01 18.16
N GLY A 196 2.80 -7.44 18.49
CA GLY A 196 3.27 -7.35 19.88
C GLY A 196 3.50 -8.71 20.55
N GLY A 197 3.89 -9.73 19.78
CA GLY A 197 4.03 -11.12 20.24
C GLY A 197 2.76 -11.98 20.11
N VAL A 198 1.60 -11.38 19.79
CA VAL A 198 0.41 -12.14 19.38
C VAL A 198 0.67 -12.77 18.02
N GLN A 199 0.44 -14.08 17.88
CA GLN A 199 0.52 -14.73 16.57
C GLN A 199 -0.77 -14.51 15.78
N ALA A 200 -0.63 -14.07 14.52
CA ALA A 200 -1.73 -13.94 13.57
C ALA A 200 -2.46 -15.27 13.33
N PHE A 201 -1.71 -16.36 13.20
CA PHE A 201 -2.22 -17.71 12.97
C PHE A 201 -1.55 -18.70 13.93
N PRO A 202 -2.09 -18.86 15.16
CA PRO A 202 -1.60 -19.83 16.13
C PRO A 202 -1.65 -21.27 15.59
N LEU A 203 -0.67 -22.11 15.94
CA LEU A 203 -0.53 -23.47 15.39
C LEU A 203 -1.75 -24.35 15.68
N GLU A 204 -2.37 -24.20 16.85
CA GLU A 204 -3.59 -24.90 17.26
C GLU A 204 -4.85 -24.45 16.48
N LYS A 205 -4.73 -23.40 15.67
CA LYS A 205 -5.77 -22.88 14.77
C LYS A 205 -5.47 -23.16 13.29
N LEU A 206 -4.39 -23.86 12.96
CA LEU A 206 -4.05 -24.30 11.59
C LEU A 206 -4.79 -25.61 11.20
N ALA A 207 -4.40 -26.19 10.06
CA ALA A 207 -4.97 -27.44 9.51
C ALA A 207 -6.50 -27.42 9.31
N ARG A 208 -7.02 -26.29 8.81
CA ARG A 208 -8.45 -26.08 8.53
C ARG A 208 -8.76 -26.16 7.04
N THR A 209 -9.93 -26.70 6.71
CA THR A 209 -10.53 -26.59 5.37
C THR A 209 -11.61 -25.51 5.41
N VAL A 210 -11.54 -24.55 4.49
CA VAL A 210 -12.56 -23.50 4.33
C VAL A 210 -13.28 -23.73 2.99
N TYR A 211 -14.58 -23.93 3.04
CA TYR A 211 -15.43 -24.00 1.85
C TYR A 211 -16.01 -22.62 1.57
N VAL A 212 -15.86 -22.15 0.33
CA VAL A 212 -16.32 -20.83 -0.12
C VAL A 212 -17.29 -21.06 -1.28
N VAL A 213 -18.47 -20.43 -1.21
CA VAL A 213 -19.38 -20.35 -2.35
C VAL A 213 -18.97 -19.13 -3.18
N PRO A 214 -18.46 -19.32 -4.42
CA PRO A 214 -18.05 -18.21 -5.26
C PRO A 214 -19.27 -17.50 -5.87
N VAL A 215 -19.14 -16.20 -6.17
CA VAL A 215 -20.17 -15.42 -6.90
C VAL A 215 -20.24 -15.84 -8.37
N ASN A 216 -19.09 -16.19 -8.96
CA ASN A 216 -18.96 -16.66 -10.34
C ASN A 216 -18.87 -18.20 -10.38
N ASP A 217 -19.28 -18.83 -11.48
CA ASP A 217 -19.10 -20.27 -11.69
C ASP A 217 -17.61 -20.61 -11.89
N VAL A 218 -16.92 -20.84 -10.77
CA VAL A 218 -15.49 -21.17 -10.69
C VAL A 218 -15.30 -22.31 -9.71
N ARG A 219 -14.56 -23.32 -10.12
CA ARG A 219 -14.12 -24.42 -9.25
C ARG A 219 -12.62 -24.30 -9.03
N SER A 220 -12.22 -24.04 -7.78
CA SER A 220 -10.81 -23.90 -7.41
C SER A 220 -10.53 -24.55 -6.06
N ALA A 221 -9.28 -24.99 -5.87
CA ALA A 221 -8.74 -25.41 -4.59
C ALA A 221 -7.49 -24.57 -4.32
N SER A 222 -7.25 -24.21 -3.06
CA SER A 222 -6.09 -23.41 -2.66
C SER A 222 -5.52 -23.94 -1.36
N PHE A 223 -4.23 -24.24 -1.37
CA PHE A 223 -3.48 -24.71 -0.21
C PHE A 223 -2.61 -23.56 0.29
N GLN A 224 -2.78 -23.16 1.55
CA GLN A 224 -2.04 -22.07 2.17
C GLN A 224 -1.19 -22.60 3.32
N PHE A 225 0.08 -22.20 3.33
CA PHE A 225 1.06 -22.60 4.34
C PHE A 225 1.62 -21.36 5.01
N LEU A 226 1.59 -21.32 6.34
CA LEU A 226 2.23 -20.26 7.10
C LEU A 226 3.76 -20.44 7.03
N LEU A 227 4.47 -19.38 6.66
CA LEU A 227 5.93 -19.37 6.56
C LEU A 227 6.51 -18.21 7.39
N PRO A 228 7.71 -18.35 7.98
CA PRO A 228 8.41 -17.24 8.63
C PRO A 228 8.68 -16.08 7.67
N GLY A 229 8.89 -14.88 8.20
CA GLY A 229 9.15 -13.68 7.39
C GLY A 229 10.38 -13.81 6.47
N GLN A 230 10.16 -13.75 5.15
CA GLN A 230 11.19 -14.01 4.14
C GLN A 230 12.02 -12.78 3.73
N ARG A 231 11.62 -11.56 4.13
CA ARG A 231 12.20 -10.30 3.62
C ARG A 231 13.74 -10.20 3.81
N LYS A 232 14.26 -10.73 4.91
CA LYS A 232 15.72 -10.76 5.20
C LYS A 232 16.49 -11.75 4.32
N LEU A 233 15.82 -12.71 3.67
CA LEU A 233 16.42 -13.76 2.84
C LEU A 233 16.42 -13.42 1.34
N TRP A 234 16.31 -12.13 0.98
CA TRP A 234 16.19 -11.65 -0.41
C TRP A 234 17.32 -12.09 -1.36
N ARG A 235 18.50 -12.45 -0.83
CA ARG A 235 19.64 -12.96 -1.62
C ARG A 235 19.49 -14.43 -1.98
N SER A 236 19.06 -15.28 -1.05
CA SER A 236 18.92 -16.73 -1.26
C SER A 236 17.55 -17.14 -1.79
N LYS A 237 16.52 -16.30 -1.59
CA LYS A 237 15.15 -16.46 -2.12
C LYS A 237 14.56 -17.88 -1.97
N PRO A 238 14.64 -18.52 -0.79
CA PRO A 238 14.31 -19.94 -0.64
C PRO A 238 12.84 -20.25 -0.97
N THR A 239 11.90 -19.36 -0.63
CA THR A 239 10.49 -19.54 -1.01
C THR A 239 10.23 -19.35 -2.51
N THR A 240 10.97 -18.47 -3.19
CA THR A 240 10.92 -18.36 -4.66
C THR A 240 11.44 -19.63 -5.32
N TYR A 241 12.50 -20.22 -4.79
CA TYR A 241 13.03 -21.51 -5.27
C TYR A 241 12.02 -22.65 -5.07
N LEU A 242 11.40 -22.76 -3.89
CA LEU A 242 10.35 -23.75 -3.63
C LEU A 242 9.11 -23.52 -4.52
N ALA A 243 8.65 -22.28 -4.68
CA ALA A 243 7.52 -21.95 -5.54
C ALA A 243 7.81 -22.28 -7.02
N HIS A 244 9.04 -22.06 -7.49
CA HIS A 244 9.47 -22.45 -8.83
C HIS A 244 9.39 -23.97 -9.02
N LEU A 245 9.84 -24.77 -8.06
CA LEU A 245 9.76 -26.24 -8.15
C LEU A 245 8.31 -26.75 -8.08
N LEU A 246 7.48 -26.20 -7.19
CA LEU A 246 6.08 -26.62 -7.02
C LEU A 246 5.20 -26.23 -8.22
N GLY A 247 5.43 -25.04 -8.77
CA GLY A 247 4.72 -24.52 -9.95
C GLY A 247 5.32 -24.92 -11.29
N HIS A 248 6.32 -25.80 -11.32
CA HIS A 248 6.96 -26.21 -12.57
C HIS A 248 6.03 -27.14 -13.39
N GLU A 249 5.79 -26.85 -14.66
CA GLU A 249 4.86 -27.62 -15.53
C GLU A 249 5.55 -28.70 -16.39
N GLY A 250 6.82 -28.98 -16.11
CA GLY A 250 7.59 -30.04 -16.77
C GLY A 250 6.99 -31.44 -16.59
N ARG A 251 7.37 -32.39 -17.47
CA ARG A 251 6.75 -33.73 -17.62
C ARG A 251 6.67 -34.62 -16.37
N GLN A 252 7.33 -34.27 -15.26
CA GLN A 252 7.39 -35.06 -14.03
C GLN A 252 6.94 -34.28 -12.78
N PHE A 253 6.40 -33.06 -12.94
CA PHE A 253 6.09 -32.17 -11.82
C PHE A 253 4.59 -32.08 -11.51
N VAL A 254 4.30 -31.71 -10.26
CA VAL A 254 2.96 -31.76 -9.64
C VAL A 254 1.93 -30.95 -10.43
N ALA A 255 2.28 -29.76 -10.93
CA ALA A 255 1.37 -28.91 -11.68
C ALA A 255 0.83 -29.58 -12.96
N ARG A 256 1.58 -30.48 -13.59
CA ARG A 256 1.14 -31.19 -14.79
C ARG A 256 0.27 -32.41 -14.49
N PHE A 257 0.42 -33.03 -13.32
CA PHE A 257 -0.43 -34.18 -12.92
C PHE A 257 -1.91 -33.78 -12.79
N SER A 258 -2.21 -32.54 -12.40
CA SER A 258 -3.59 -32.04 -12.34
C SER A 258 -4.23 -31.74 -13.70
N GLN A 259 -3.43 -31.55 -14.76
CA GLN A 259 -3.89 -31.29 -16.13
C GLN A 259 -4.13 -32.57 -16.95
N LEU A 260 -3.71 -33.75 -16.45
CA LEU A 260 -3.77 -35.03 -17.16
C LEU A 260 -4.97 -35.91 -16.75
N GLN A 261 -5.94 -35.36 -16.01
CA GLN A 261 -7.14 -36.08 -15.54
C GLN A 261 -8.48 -35.44 -15.98
N THR A 262 -8.45 -34.63 -17.04
CA THR A 262 -9.63 -34.15 -17.79
C THR A 262 -9.64 -34.73 -19.19
#